data_AF-A0A7K2Y4G8-F1
#
_entry.id   AF-A0A7K2Y4G8-F1
#
_cell.length_a   1.000
_cell.length_b   1.000
_cell.length_c   1.000
_cell.angle_alpha   90.00
_cell.angle_beta   90.00
_cell.angle_gamma   90.00
#
_symmetry.space_group_name_H-M   'P 1'
#
loop_
_entity.id
_entity.type
_entity.pdbx_description
1 polymer ?
#
loop_
_entity_poly.entity_id
_entity_poly.type
_entity_poly.pdbx_seq_one_letter_code
_entity_poly.pdbx_strand_id
1 'polypeptide(L)'
;MGSPVSASQTARIVRLAARVRPEMWDAINPHGPVFATAVAAVRSPERSSEVALNPQPLPPREQLRLAVLQTVKGVAETAIGAHQGGRDAREILQAVGEDWCPPPPHPKIPWPKYWPGPWPPGEPYPIDLVDPGYATAGVQAVAGLAFQGYADGIADEKLSTFFGELADRLFGAALAAPG
;
A
#
# COMPACT_ATOMS: atom_id res chain seq x y z
N MET A 1 -19.24 -3.98 17.96
CA MET A 1 -18.60 -2.99 18.85
C MET A 1 -17.10 -3.15 18.66
N GLY A 2 -16.47 -2.26 17.89
CA GLY A 2 -15.04 -2.29 17.66
C GLY A 2 -14.30 -1.81 18.91
N SER A 3 -13.26 -2.53 19.33
CA SER A 3 -12.36 -2.07 20.39
C SER A 3 -11.78 -0.71 20.00
N PRO A 4 -11.68 0.28 20.92
CA PRO A 4 -11.04 1.55 20.61
C PRO A 4 -9.59 1.27 20.20
N VAL A 5 -9.25 1.62 18.96
CA VAL A 5 -7.86 1.58 18.48
C VAL A 5 -7.06 2.52 19.36
N SER A 6 -6.06 1.99 20.06
CA SER A 6 -5.21 2.81 20.93
C SER A 6 -4.40 3.79 20.09
N ALA A 7 -4.19 5.02 20.58
CA ALA A 7 -3.31 6.01 19.93
C ALA A 7 -1.92 5.44 19.60
N SER A 8 -1.43 4.49 20.41
CA SER A 8 -0.17 3.78 20.15
C SER A 8 -0.23 2.84 18.94
N GLN A 9 -1.38 2.19 18.69
CA GLN A 9 -1.59 1.36 17.51
C GLN A 9 -1.70 2.21 16.26
N THR A 10 -2.45 3.31 16.30
CA THR A 10 -2.52 4.28 15.19
C THR A 10 -1.12 4.81 14.86
N ALA A 11 -0.35 5.27 15.86
CA ALA A 11 1.01 5.74 15.65
C ALA A 11 1.91 4.66 15.02
N ARG A 12 1.76 3.40 15.44
CA ARG A 12 2.51 2.27 14.85
C ARG A 12 2.09 1.99 13.41
N ILE A 13 0.79 2.02 13.08
CA ILE A 13 0.29 1.87 11.71
C ILE A 13 0.92 2.94 10.82
N VAL A 14 0.93 4.21 11.23
CA VAL A 14 1.50 5.24 10.36
C VAL A 14 3.01 5.12 10.24
N ARG A 15 3.74 4.73 11.30
CA ARG A 15 5.17 4.41 11.21
C ARG A 15 5.46 3.29 10.20
N LEU A 16 4.65 2.23 10.21
CA LEU A 16 4.76 1.13 9.26
C LEU A 16 4.44 1.61 7.85
N ALA A 17 3.35 2.34 7.68
CA ALA A 17 2.91 2.84 6.39
C ALA A 17 3.94 3.81 5.77
N ALA A 18 4.64 4.59 6.61
CA ALA A 18 5.68 5.50 6.17
C ALA A 18 6.96 4.80 5.64
N ARG A 19 7.11 3.49 5.86
CA ARG A 19 8.14 2.68 5.20
C ARG A 19 7.94 2.60 3.68
N VAL A 20 6.70 2.71 3.23
CA VAL A 20 6.27 2.66 1.82
C VAL A 20 5.90 4.05 1.29
N ARG A 21 5.33 4.93 2.12
CA ARG A 21 5.03 6.33 1.78
C ARG A 21 5.71 7.32 2.75
N PRO A 22 7.00 7.64 2.53
CA PRO A 22 7.77 8.44 3.46
C PRO A 22 7.20 9.85 3.70
N GLU A 23 6.47 10.42 2.74
CA GLU A 23 5.81 11.73 2.90
C GLU A 23 4.73 11.74 4.00
N MET A 24 4.24 10.60 4.46
CA MET A 24 3.34 10.57 5.62
C MET A 24 4.03 10.94 6.92
N TRP A 25 5.38 10.88 6.98
CA TRP A 25 6.11 11.38 8.14
C TRP A 25 5.96 12.88 8.30
N ASP A 26 5.83 13.65 7.22
CA ASP A 26 5.65 15.11 7.30
C ASP A 26 4.33 15.50 7.99
N ALA A 27 3.35 14.60 8.01
CA ALA A 27 2.09 14.80 8.73
C ALA A 27 2.17 14.48 10.24
N ILE A 28 3.14 13.67 10.67
CA ILE A 28 3.29 13.20 12.07
C ILE A 28 4.42 13.90 12.80
N ASN A 29 5.54 14.04 12.12
CA ASN A 29 6.70 14.77 12.57
C ASN A 29 7.03 15.77 11.47
N PRO A 30 6.27 16.88 11.37
CA PRO A 30 6.56 17.91 10.40
C PRO A 30 8.00 18.34 10.62
N HIS A 31 8.87 18.04 9.65
CA HIS A 31 10.20 18.61 9.62
C HIS A 31 9.99 20.13 9.67
N GLY A 32 10.43 20.77 10.76
CA GLY A 32 10.30 22.22 10.96
C GLY A 32 10.80 23.00 9.73
N PRO A 33 10.42 24.28 9.58
CA PRO A 33 10.61 25.02 8.34
C PRO A 33 12.01 24.81 7.78
N VAL A 34 12.07 24.16 6.61
CA VAL A 34 13.29 24.05 5.83
C VAL A 34 13.59 25.45 5.33
N PHE A 35 14.35 26.21 6.12
CA PHE A 35 14.97 27.43 5.65
C PHE A 35 15.91 27.06 4.50
N ALA A 36 15.39 27.21 3.28
CA ALA A 36 16.08 27.59 2.05
C ALA A 36 17.60 27.29 1.99
N THR A 37 17.95 26.04 1.68
CA THR A 37 19.16 25.75 0.88
C THR A 37 18.88 24.90 -0.36
N ALA A 38 17.61 24.60 -0.68
CA ALA A 38 17.24 23.92 -1.92
C ALA A 38 16.61 24.85 -2.99
N VAL A 39 16.76 26.17 -2.86
CA VAL A 39 16.57 27.10 -3.99
C VAL A 39 17.77 27.08 -4.97
N ALA A 40 18.64 26.06 -4.86
CA ALA A 40 19.82 25.87 -5.71
C ALA A 40 19.81 24.57 -6.55
N ALA A 41 18.68 23.86 -6.68
CA ALA A 41 18.59 22.68 -7.56
C ALA A 41 17.48 22.74 -8.64
N VAL A 42 16.73 23.84 -8.72
CA VAL A 42 15.77 24.10 -9.80
C VAL A 42 16.24 25.29 -10.62
N ARG A 43 17.26 25.07 -11.45
CA ARG A 43 17.48 25.71 -12.77
C ARG A 43 18.80 25.24 -13.39
N SER A 44 18.68 24.23 -14.24
CA SER A 44 19.54 24.07 -15.42
C SER A 44 18.71 23.38 -16.50
N PRO A 45 18.10 24.13 -17.44
CA PRO A 45 17.36 23.56 -18.58
C PRO A 45 18.31 23.20 -19.73
N GLU A 46 19.46 22.60 -19.43
CA GLU A 46 20.57 22.34 -20.39
C GLU A 46 21.14 20.92 -20.22
N ARG A 47 20.33 19.95 -19.77
CA ARG A 47 20.71 18.53 -19.74
C ARG A 47 19.73 17.65 -20.53
N SER A 48 19.08 18.25 -21.53
CA SER A 48 18.28 17.58 -22.56
C SER A 48 19.16 17.01 -23.68
N SER A 49 20.21 16.26 -23.34
CA SER A 49 21.10 15.66 -24.32
C SER A 49 21.51 14.25 -23.86
N GLU A 50 21.04 13.26 -24.62
CA GLU A 50 21.42 11.83 -24.63
C GLU A 50 20.91 10.86 -23.56
N VAL A 51 20.59 11.25 -22.32
CA VAL A 51 20.11 10.28 -21.29
C VAL A 51 18.59 10.04 -21.29
N ALA A 52 17.82 10.91 -21.96
CA ALA A 52 16.36 10.80 -22.04
C ALA A 52 15.85 9.66 -22.95
N LEU A 53 16.76 8.90 -23.57
CA LEU A 53 16.44 7.83 -24.51
C LEU A 53 16.55 6.42 -23.89
N ASN A 54 16.97 6.29 -22.64
CA ASN A 54 16.92 5.02 -21.90
C ASN A 54 16.22 5.24 -20.55
N PRO A 55 14.92 4.95 -20.43
CA PRO A 55 14.21 5.07 -19.16
C PRO A 55 14.90 4.20 -18.11
N GLN A 56 15.60 4.83 -17.16
CA GLN A 56 16.16 4.09 -16.03
C GLN A 56 15.02 3.49 -15.21
N PRO A 57 15.14 2.24 -14.72
CA PRO A 57 14.11 1.64 -13.90
C PRO A 57 13.90 2.46 -12.63
N LEU A 58 12.65 2.51 -12.16
CA LEU A 58 12.31 3.21 -10.92
C LEU A 58 13.11 2.64 -9.73
N PRO A 59 13.49 3.46 -8.74
CA PRO A 59 14.04 2.96 -7.48
C PRO A 59 13.13 1.89 -6.83
N PRO A 60 13.69 0.81 -6.23
CA PRO A 60 12.90 -0.30 -5.69
C PRO A 60 11.76 0.09 -4.73
N ARG A 61 11.99 1.08 -3.85
CA ARG A 61 10.96 1.56 -2.91
C ARG A 61 9.82 2.28 -3.63
N GLU A 62 10.13 3.02 -4.68
CA GLU A 62 9.13 3.71 -5.51
C GLU A 62 8.33 2.71 -6.33
N GLN A 63 8.98 1.66 -6.87
CA GLN A 63 8.30 0.54 -7.51
C GLN A 63 7.32 -0.13 -6.56
N LEU A 64 7.76 -0.49 -5.35
CA LEU A 64 6.90 -1.12 -4.34
C LEU A 64 5.69 -0.24 -4.01
N ARG A 65 5.93 1.05 -3.75
CA ARG A 65 4.87 2.02 -3.47
C ARG A 65 3.84 2.06 -4.59
N LEU A 66 4.27 2.21 -5.84
CA LEU A 66 3.35 2.28 -6.99
C LEU A 66 2.58 0.97 -7.15
N ALA A 67 3.25 -0.17 -7.02
CA ALA A 67 2.62 -1.48 -7.12
C ALA A 67 1.54 -1.69 -6.06
N VAL A 68 1.79 -1.29 -4.80
CA VAL A 68 0.77 -1.38 -3.73
C VAL A 68 -0.45 -0.52 -4.07
N LEU A 69 -0.23 0.73 -4.50
CA LEU A 69 -1.32 1.65 -4.83
C LEU A 69 -2.13 1.17 -6.05
N GLN A 70 -1.45 0.65 -7.08
CA GLN A 70 -2.10 0.08 -8.26
C GLN A 70 -2.90 -1.17 -7.89
N THR A 71 -2.35 -2.07 -7.07
CA THR A 71 -3.08 -3.24 -6.58
C THR A 71 -4.31 -2.83 -5.79
N VAL A 72 -4.20 -1.94 -4.80
CA VAL A 72 -5.36 -1.47 -4.03
C VAL A 72 -6.43 -0.89 -4.94
N LYS A 73 -6.04 -0.01 -5.87
CA LYS A 73 -6.97 0.61 -6.82
C LYS A 73 -7.67 -0.44 -7.67
N GLY A 74 -6.92 -1.35 -8.29
CA GLY A 74 -7.48 -2.40 -9.15
C GLY A 74 -8.44 -3.32 -8.39
N VAL A 75 -8.05 -3.73 -7.17
CA VAL A 75 -8.90 -4.54 -6.28
C VAL A 75 -10.20 -3.79 -5.97
N ALA A 76 -10.09 -2.52 -5.57
CA ALA A 76 -11.25 -1.73 -5.20
C ALA A 76 -12.20 -1.51 -6.37
N GLU A 77 -11.69 -1.10 -7.54
CA GLU A 77 -12.48 -0.91 -8.76
C GLU A 77 -13.18 -2.20 -9.19
N THR A 78 -12.50 -3.35 -9.09
CA THR A 78 -13.08 -4.64 -9.45
C THR A 78 -14.12 -5.11 -8.44
N ALA A 79 -13.88 -4.93 -7.14
CA ALA A 79 -14.85 -5.26 -6.10
C ALA A 79 -16.11 -4.39 -6.21
N ILE A 80 -15.95 -3.08 -6.45
CA ILE A 80 -17.07 -2.16 -6.68
C ILE A 80 -17.84 -2.57 -7.94
N GLY A 81 -17.15 -2.83 -9.05
CA GLY A 81 -17.78 -3.27 -10.30
C GLY A 81 -18.49 -4.63 -10.15
N ALA A 82 -17.91 -5.57 -9.40
CA ALA A 82 -18.53 -6.85 -9.10
C ALA A 82 -19.83 -6.67 -8.31
N HIS A 83 -19.80 -5.87 -7.23
CA HIS A 83 -20.98 -5.56 -6.42
C HIS A 83 -22.10 -4.94 -7.25
N GLN A 84 -21.76 -3.93 -8.06
CA GLN A 84 -22.72 -3.26 -8.96
C GLN A 84 -23.29 -4.20 -10.02
N GLY A 85 -22.52 -5.19 -10.46
CA GLY A 85 -22.94 -6.26 -11.36
C GLY A 85 -23.68 -7.42 -10.68
N GLY A 86 -24.00 -7.32 -9.38
CA GLY A 86 -24.68 -8.37 -8.62
C GLY A 86 -23.82 -9.58 -8.26
N ARG A 87 -22.49 -9.48 -8.42
CA ARG A 87 -21.52 -10.49 -7.99
C ARG A 87 -21.06 -10.20 -6.57
N ASP A 88 -20.51 -11.21 -5.89
CA ASP A 88 -20.04 -11.05 -4.52
C ASP A 88 -18.65 -10.37 -4.45
N ALA A 89 -18.63 -9.10 -4.08
CA ALA A 89 -17.39 -8.36 -3.84
C ALA A 89 -16.53 -8.95 -2.72
N ARG A 90 -17.15 -9.68 -1.78
CA ARG A 90 -16.43 -10.33 -0.67
C ARG A 90 -15.43 -11.36 -1.18
N GLU A 91 -15.75 -12.11 -2.22
CA GLU A 91 -14.83 -13.12 -2.78
C GLU A 91 -13.52 -12.49 -3.26
N ILE A 92 -13.61 -11.33 -3.92
CA ILE A 92 -12.44 -10.58 -4.42
C ILE A 92 -11.59 -10.07 -3.25
N LEU A 93 -12.23 -9.43 -2.27
CA LEU A 93 -11.54 -8.85 -1.11
C LEU A 93 -10.93 -9.93 -0.21
N GLN A 94 -11.59 -11.09 -0.08
CA GLN A 94 -11.06 -12.24 0.67
C GLN A 94 -9.82 -12.84 0.01
N ALA A 95 -9.84 -13.05 -1.32
CA ALA A 95 -8.69 -13.56 -2.04
C ALA A 95 -7.45 -12.67 -1.85
N VAL A 96 -7.62 -11.35 -1.92
CA VAL A 96 -6.53 -10.39 -1.65
C VAL A 96 -6.10 -10.43 -0.20
N GLY A 97 -7.05 -10.55 0.73
CA GLY A 97 -6.76 -10.69 2.15
C GLY A 97 -5.95 -11.95 2.47
N GLU A 98 -6.16 -13.06 1.77
CA GLU A 98 -5.37 -14.28 1.92
C GLU A 98 -3.93 -14.11 1.40
N ASP A 99 -3.76 -13.44 0.26
CA ASP A 99 -2.44 -13.17 -0.31
C ASP A 99 -1.64 -12.15 0.55
N TRP A 100 -2.28 -11.09 1.03
CA TRP A 100 -1.63 -10.05 1.83
C TRP A 100 -1.57 -10.32 3.33
N CYS A 101 -2.35 -11.27 3.83
CA CYS A 101 -2.29 -11.71 5.23
C CYS A 101 -2.17 -13.25 5.26
N PRO A 102 -1.02 -13.81 4.81
CA PRO A 102 -0.83 -15.25 4.83
C PRO A 102 -0.78 -15.74 6.29
N PRO A 103 -1.31 -16.95 6.57
CA PRO A 103 -1.24 -17.51 7.92
C PRO A 103 0.21 -17.79 8.32
N PRO A 104 0.55 -17.74 9.63
CA PRO A 104 1.83 -18.21 10.12
C PRO A 104 2.11 -19.66 9.65
N PRO A 105 3.37 -20.02 9.35
CA PRO A 105 4.59 -19.29 9.62
C PRO A 105 5.07 -18.37 8.49
N HIS A 106 4.27 -18.10 7.44
CA HIS A 106 4.72 -17.39 6.25
C HIS A 106 5.01 -15.90 6.54
N PRO A 107 6.28 -15.47 6.62
CA PRO A 107 6.62 -14.11 7.04
C PRO A 107 6.54 -13.08 5.90
N LYS A 108 6.44 -13.57 4.66
CA LYS A 108 6.45 -12.78 3.44
C LYS A 108 5.12 -12.96 2.73
N ILE A 109 4.51 -11.84 2.30
CA ILE A 109 3.31 -11.90 1.48
C ILE A 109 3.64 -12.53 0.11
N PRO A 110 2.94 -13.59 -0.33
CA PRO A 110 2.87 -13.91 -1.74
C PRO A 110 2.14 -12.75 -2.41
N TRP A 111 2.82 -11.97 -3.24
CA TRP A 111 2.17 -10.85 -3.92
C TRP A 111 0.88 -11.32 -4.61
N PRO A 112 -0.23 -10.56 -4.55
CA PRO A 112 -1.51 -11.04 -5.03
C PRO A 112 -1.43 -11.36 -6.52
N LYS A 113 -1.65 -12.64 -6.84
CA LYS A 113 -1.23 -13.23 -8.13
C LYS A 113 -1.90 -12.59 -9.34
N TYR A 114 -3.09 -12.02 -9.13
CA TYR A 114 -3.94 -11.47 -10.18
C TYR A 114 -3.93 -9.94 -10.23
N TRP A 115 -3.11 -9.25 -9.42
CA TRP A 115 -3.21 -7.81 -9.23
C TRP A 115 -1.90 -7.02 -9.41
N PRO A 116 -1.95 -5.80 -9.99
CA PRO A 116 -3.11 -5.16 -10.66
C PRO A 116 -3.43 -5.77 -12.04
N GLY A 117 -2.58 -6.67 -12.51
CA GLY A 117 -2.72 -7.55 -13.66
C GLY A 117 -1.68 -8.66 -13.54
N PRO A 118 -1.59 -9.58 -14.52
CA PRO A 118 -0.57 -10.62 -14.50
C PRO A 118 0.83 -10.00 -14.43
N TRP A 119 1.63 -10.43 -13.44
CA TRP A 119 3.02 -10.00 -13.33
C TRP A 119 3.87 -10.60 -14.46
N PRO A 120 4.84 -9.86 -15.04
CA PRO A 120 5.70 -10.41 -16.09
C PRO A 120 6.40 -11.71 -15.67
N PRO A 121 6.38 -12.76 -16.51
CA PRO A 121 7.04 -14.03 -16.18
C PRO A 121 8.54 -13.85 -15.94
N GLY A 122 9.03 -14.37 -14.81
CA GLY A 122 10.46 -14.35 -14.47
C GLY A 122 10.96 -13.06 -13.81
N GLU A 123 10.12 -12.04 -13.68
CA GLU A 123 10.46 -10.83 -12.93
C GLU A 123 10.16 -10.99 -11.42
N PRO A 124 11.05 -10.54 -10.52
CA PRO A 124 10.78 -10.52 -9.09
C PRO A 124 9.60 -9.59 -8.77
N TYR A 125 8.83 -9.89 -7.74
CA TYR A 125 7.81 -8.95 -7.29
C TYR A 125 8.44 -7.71 -6.67
N PRO A 126 7.78 -6.54 -6.67
CA PRO A 126 8.35 -5.32 -6.11
C PRO A 126 8.72 -5.43 -4.64
N ILE A 127 8.00 -6.27 -3.88
CA ILE A 127 8.33 -6.55 -2.48
C ILE A 127 9.62 -7.35 -2.33
N ASP A 128 10.04 -8.10 -3.35
CA ASP A 128 11.28 -8.90 -3.34
C ASP A 128 12.51 -8.03 -3.56
N LEU A 129 12.32 -6.83 -4.13
CA LEU A 129 13.36 -5.84 -4.38
C LEU A 129 13.67 -4.97 -3.15
N VAL A 130 12.86 -5.09 -2.10
CA VAL A 130 13.02 -4.40 -0.82
C VAL A 130 13.16 -5.48 0.26
N ASP A 131 13.89 -5.22 1.34
CA ASP A 131 14.01 -6.19 2.44
C ASP A 131 12.60 -6.67 2.90
N PRO A 132 12.26 -7.97 2.72
CA PRO A 132 10.92 -8.47 2.98
C PRO A 132 10.51 -8.35 4.46
N GLY A 133 11.46 -8.44 5.38
CA GLY A 133 11.21 -8.27 6.82
C GLY A 133 10.77 -6.84 7.15
N TYR A 134 11.28 -5.86 6.41
CA TYR A 134 10.92 -4.46 6.56
C TYR A 134 9.63 -4.09 5.80
N ALA A 135 9.45 -4.64 4.60
CA ALA A 135 8.42 -4.22 3.65
C ALA A 135 7.02 -4.77 3.96
N THR A 136 6.89 -6.02 4.42
CA THR A 136 5.58 -6.70 4.59
C THR A 136 4.61 -5.91 5.45
N ALA A 137 5.02 -5.53 6.66
CA ALA A 137 4.16 -4.77 7.57
C ALA A 137 3.84 -3.36 7.04
N GLY A 138 4.76 -2.76 6.26
CA GLY A 138 4.52 -1.48 5.61
C GLY A 138 3.50 -1.57 4.47
N VAL A 139 3.57 -2.63 3.65
CA VAL A 139 2.59 -2.92 2.59
C VAL A 139 1.21 -3.11 3.21
N GLN A 140 1.09 -3.96 4.23
CA GLN A 140 -0.17 -4.21 4.93
C GLN A 140 -0.74 -2.92 5.54
N ALA A 141 0.10 -2.08 6.16
CA ALA A 141 -0.36 -0.81 6.73
C ALA A 141 -0.85 0.19 5.67
N VAL A 142 -0.13 0.37 4.55
CA VAL A 142 -0.57 1.26 3.45
C VAL A 142 -1.85 0.73 2.80
N ALA A 143 -1.92 -0.57 2.54
CA ALA A 143 -3.09 -1.23 2.00
C ALA A 143 -4.31 -1.04 2.91
N GLY A 144 -4.15 -1.30 4.21
CA GLY A 144 -5.21 -1.14 5.20
C GLY A 144 -5.72 0.30 5.25
N LEU A 145 -4.82 1.30 5.26
CA LEU A 145 -5.22 2.72 5.22
C LEU A 145 -6.03 3.06 3.97
N ALA A 146 -5.61 2.53 2.82
CA ALA A 146 -6.29 2.82 1.56
C ALA A 146 -7.66 2.12 1.47
N PHE A 147 -7.77 0.86 1.88
CA PHE A 147 -9.07 0.16 1.94
C PHE A 147 -10.01 0.73 2.99
N GLN A 148 -9.50 1.22 4.13
CA GLN A 148 -10.32 1.96 5.09
C GLN A 148 -10.89 3.24 4.44
N GLY A 149 -10.10 3.95 3.64
CA GLY A 149 -10.59 5.11 2.88
C GLY A 149 -11.74 4.76 1.92
N TYR A 150 -11.72 3.57 1.31
CA TYR A 150 -12.86 3.08 0.53
C TYR A 150 -14.05 2.74 1.41
N ALA A 151 -13.84 2.08 2.56
CA ALA A 151 -14.90 1.77 3.51
C ALA A 151 -15.64 3.02 3.98
N ASP A 152 -14.89 4.06 4.37
CA ASP A 152 -15.42 5.34 4.85
C ASP A 152 -16.12 6.15 3.73
N GLY A 153 -15.69 5.97 2.48
CA GLY A 153 -16.18 6.74 1.33
C GLY A 153 -17.36 6.10 0.58
N ILE A 154 -17.65 4.81 0.79
CA ILE A 154 -18.73 4.08 0.10
C ILE A 154 -20.04 4.18 0.90
N ALA A 155 -21.11 4.63 0.24
CA ALA A 155 -22.43 4.77 0.87
C ALA A 155 -23.19 3.43 1.05
N ASP A 156 -22.87 2.41 0.25
CA ASP A 156 -23.46 1.07 0.41
C ASP A 156 -22.87 0.39 1.64
N GLU A 157 -23.71 0.17 2.66
CA GLU A 157 -23.27 -0.36 3.97
C GLU A 157 -22.63 -1.75 3.87
N LYS A 158 -23.14 -2.61 2.98
CA LYS A 158 -22.62 -3.97 2.82
C LYS A 158 -21.23 -3.94 2.20
N LEU A 159 -21.05 -3.16 1.15
CA LEU A 159 -19.76 -3.02 0.48
C LEU A 159 -18.74 -2.28 1.36
N SER A 160 -19.17 -1.22 2.04
CA SER A 160 -18.37 -0.51 3.05
C SER A 160 -17.85 -1.47 4.13
N THR A 161 -18.72 -2.35 4.65
CA THR A 161 -18.35 -3.37 5.64
C THR A 161 -17.27 -4.31 5.11
N PHE A 162 -17.36 -4.78 3.87
CA PHE A 162 -16.36 -5.70 3.30
C PHE A 162 -14.97 -5.05 3.18
N PHE A 163 -14.91 -3.77 2.79
CA PHE A 163 -13.64 -3.04 2.76
C PHE A 163 -13.09 -2.82 4.18
N GLY A 164 -13.94 -2.49 5.14
CA GLY A 164 -13.56 -2.32 6.55
C GLY A 164 -13.01 -3.62 7.16
N GLU A 165 -13.66 -4.76 6.93
CA GLU A 165 -13.19 -6.08 7.39
C GLU A 165 -11.80 -6.41 6.82
N LEU A 166 -11.54 -6.10 5.54
CA LEU A 166 -10.23 -6.27 4.94
C LEU A 166 -9.18 -5.33 5.55
N ALA A 167 -9.54 -4.05 5.76
CA ALA A 167 -8.67 -3.07 6.38
C ALA A 167 -8.25 -3.48 7.80
N ASP A 168 -9.21 -3.91 8.63
CA ASP A 168 -8.98 -4.41 9.98
C ASP A 168 -8.04 -5.62 9.99
N ARG A 169 -8.26 -6.57 9.06
CA ARG A 169 -7.38 -7.73 8.90
C ARG A 169 -5.94 -7.32 8.56
N LEU A 170 -5.78 -6.38 7.63
CA LEU A 170 -4.46 -5.87 7.22
C LEU A 170 -3.76 -5.14 8.36
N PHE A 171 -4.46 -4.32 9.13
CA PHE A 171 -3.90 -3.67 10.31
C PHE A 171 -3.51 -4.68 11.39
N GLY A 172 -4.35 -5.68 11.63
CA GLY A 172 -4.04 -6.78 12.54
C GLY A 172 -2.75 -7.50 12.16
N ALA A 173 -2.59 -7.84 10.88
CA ALA A 173 -1.38 -8.47 10.37
C ALA A 173 -0.13 -7.58 10.49
N ALA A 174 -0.26 -6.30 10.11
CA ALA A 174 0.83 -5.32 10.20
C ALA A 174 1.33 -5.13 11.64
N LEU A 175 0.41 -5.14 12.61
CA LEU A 175 0.71 -4.98 14.04
C LEU A 175 1.22 -6.28 14.68
N ALA A 176 0.95 -7.45 14.10
CA ALA A 176 1.49 -8.72 14.58
C ALA A 176 2.95 -8.94 14.14
N ALA A 177 3.40 -8.26 13.08
CA ALA A 177 4.77 -8.38 12.59
C ALA A 177 5.81 -7.85 13.62
N PRO A 178 6.95 -8.53 13.80
CA PRO A 178 8.05 -8.01 14.61
C PRO A 178 8.57 -6.70 14.02
N GLY A 179 8.86 -5.73 14.90
CA GLY A 179 9.17 -4.33 14.55
C GLY A 179 10.48 -4.14 13.83
#